data_AF-A0A9W7EB60-F1
#
_entry.id   AF-A0A9W7EB60-F1
#
_cell.length_a   1.000
_cell.length_b   1.000
_cell.length_c   1.000
_cell.angle_alpha   90.00
_cell.angle_beta   90.00
_cell.angle_gamma   90.00
#
_symmetry.space_group_name_H-M   'P 1'
#
loop_
_entity.id
_entity.type
_entity.pdbx_description
1 polymer ?
#
loop_
_entity_poly.entity_id
_entity_poly.type
_entity_poly.pdbx_seq_one_letter_code
_entity_poly.pdbx_strand_id
1 'polypeptide(L)'
;MSDYLIVSTTTFGSWCWGYVFGKPVRGPAASMAATLGLTAGVLLAYQNSTGRLMGWKENQKEITRWGTTKEREAMAAQKKLDEISATMKAAREE
;
A
#
# COMPACT_ATOMS: atom_id res chain seq x y z
N MET A 1 6.00 -8.55 0.75
CA MET A 1 6.78 -9.45 -0.15
C MET A 1 5.86 -10.21 -1.09
N SER A 2 4.73 -10.74 -0.62
CA SER A 2 3.73 -11.41 -1.48
C SER A 2 3.23 -10.56 -2.66
N ASP A 3 2.98 -9.26 -2.47
CA ASP A 3 2.36 -8.43 -3.51
C ASP A 3 3.28 -8.18 -4.72
N TYR A 4 4.59 -8.08 -4.50
CA TYR A 4 5.57 -7.96 -5.59
C TYR A 4 5.71 -9.25 -6.41
N LEU A 5 5.50 -10.41 -5.78
CA LEU A 5 5.46 -11.69 -6.49
C LEU A 5 4.22 -11.77 -7.38
N ILE A 6 3.07 -11.29 -6.92
CA ILE A 6 1.83 -11.26 -7.72
C ILE A 6 2.02 -10.37 -8.96
N VAL A 7 2.66 -9.21 -8.81
CA VAL A 7 2.94 -8.30 -9.93
C VAL A 7 3.87 -8.97 -10.94
N SER A 8 4.97 -9.57 -10.48
CA SER A 8 5.96 -10.18 -11.37
C SER A 8 5.41 -11.41 -12.11
N THR A 9 4.67 -12.28 -11.42
CA THR A 9 4.05 -13.47 -12.05
C THR A 9 2.98 -13.08 -13.04
N THR A 10 2.15 -12.08 -12.72
CA THR A 10 1.08 -11.61 -13.62
C THR A 10 1.68 -10.98 -14.87
N THR A 11 2.69 -10.11 -14.72
CA THR A 11 3.36 -9.46 -15.85
C THR A 11 4.05 -10.47 -16.76
N PHE A 12 4.79 -11.42 -16.16
CA PHE A 12 5.50 -12.44 -16.92
C PHE A 12 4.54 -13.40 -17.62
N GLY A 13 3.48 -13.85 -16.92
CA GLY A 13 2.44 -14.69 -17.48
C GLY A 13 1.74 -14.03 -18.67
N SER A 14 1.38 -12.74 -18.54
CA SER A 14 0.77 -11.98 -19.63
C SER A 14 1.72 -11.76 -20.81
N TRP A 15 3.02 -11.53 -20.56
CA TRP A 15 4.01 -11.43 -21.64
C TRP A 15 4.15 -12.75 -22.42
N CYS A 16 4.28 -13.88 -21.71
CA CYS A 16 4.32 -15.21 -22.33
C CYS A 16 3.05 -15.48 -23.14
N TRP A 17 1.88 -15.12 -22.60
CA TRP A 17 0.60 -15.25 -23.29
C TRP A 17 0.57 -14.44 -24.59
N GLY A 18 0.96 -13.16 -24.53
CA GLY A 18 1.02 -12.29 -25.71
C GLY A 18 2.01 -12.78 -26.78
N TYR A 19 3.10 -13.44 -26.37
CA TYR A 19 4.07 -14.01 -27.31
C TYR A 19 3.55 -15.25 -28.04
N VAL A 20 2.82 -16.13 -27.34
CA VAL A 20 2.26 -17.36 -27.91
C VAL A 20 1.11 -17.07 -28.88
N PHE A 21 0.19 -16.17 -28.50
CA PHE A 21 -1.04 -15.89 -29.25
C PHE A 21 -0.94 -14.71 -30.23
N GLY A 22 0.11 -13.89 -30.14
CA GLY A 22 0.24 -12.65 -30.90
C GLY A 22 0.62 -12.76 -32.39
N LYS A 23 0.38 -13.88 -33.08
CA LYS A 23 0.65 -13.94 -34.55
C LYS A 23 -0.31 -13.01 -35.30
N PRO A 24 0.14 -12.16 -36.26
CA PRO A 24 1.48 -12.11 -36.88
C PRO A 24 2.52 -11.23 -36.17
N VAL A 25 2.12 -10.31 -35.28
CA VAL A 25 2.99 -9.33 -34.61
C VAL A 25 3.32 -9.73 -33.16
N ARG A 26 4.11 -10.80 -32.99
CA ARG A 26 4.41 -11.40 -31.67
C ARG A 26 5.12 -10.44 -30.71
N GLY A 27 6.04 -9.61 -31.21
CA GLY A 27 6.79 -8.66 -30.38
C GLY A 27 5.90 -7.56 -29.79
N PRO A 28 5.22 -6.75 -30.63
CA PRO A 28 4.31 -5.72 -30.15
C PRO A 28 3.16 -6.27 -29.30
N ALA A 29 2.60 -7.43 -29.67
CA ALA A 29 1.53 -8.08 -28.90
C ALA A 29 2.01 -8.52 -27.51
N ALA A 30 3.22 -9.08 -27.39
CA ALA A 30 3.81 -9.44 -26.09
C ALA A 30 4.08 -8.20 -25.23
N SER A 31 4.58 -7.10 -25.81
CA SER A 31 4.81 -5.85 -25.08
C SER A 31 3.51 -5.23 -24.56
N MET A 32 2.44 -5.22 -25.37
CA MET A 32 1.13 -4.73 -24.94
C MET A 32 0.48 -5.65 -23.91
N ALA A 33 0.63 -6.96 -24.05
CA ALA A 33 0.15 -7.91 -23.04
C ALA A 33 0.92 -7.76 -21.71
N ALA A 34 2.23 -7.47 -21.77
CA ALA A 34 3.03 -7.19 -20.57
C ALA A 34 2.63 -5.88 -19.90
N THR A 35 2.36 -4.81 -20.63
CA THR A 35 1.89 -3.54 -20.03
C THR A 35 0.53 -3.73 -19.37
N LEU A 36 -0.41 -4.43 -20.03
CA LEU A 36 -1.71 -4.76 -19.44
C LEU A 36 -1.57 -5.67 -18.20
N GLY A 37 -0.70 -6.68 -18.26
CA GLY A 37 -0.41 -7.57 -17.15
C GLY A 37 0.24 -6.85 -15.96
N LEU A 38 1.13 -5.89 -16.24
CA LEU A 38 1.72 -5.03 -15.22
C LEU A 38 0.67 -4.15 -14.56
N THR A 39 -0.18 -3.48 -15.35
CA THR A 39 -1.26 -2.66 -14.81
C THR A 39 -2.21 -3.50 -13.95
N ALA A 40 -2.61 -4.68 -14.41
CA ALA A 40 -3.45 -5.60 -13.64
C ALA A 40 -2.78 -6.06 -12.35
N GLY A 41 -1.51 -6.46 -12.42
CA GLY A 41 -0.73 -6.88 -11.25
C GLY A 41 -0.59 -5.78 -10.21
N VAL A 42 -0.30 -4.54 -10.63
CA VAL A 42 -0.19 -3.38 -9.73
C VAL A 42 -1.53 -3.07 -9.07
N LEU A 43 -2.64 -3.13 -9.81
CA LEU A 43 -3.97 -2.90 -9.25
C LEU A 43 -4.35 -3.98 -8.21
N LEU A 44 -4.01 -5.24 -8.46
CA LEU A 44 -4.24 -6.33 -7.49
C LEU A 44 -3.40 -6.17 -6.22
N ALA A 45 -2.11 -5.82 -6.38
CA ALA A 45 -1.23 -5.51 -5.25
C ALA A 45 -1.74 -4.30 -4.45
N TYR A 46 -2.25 -3.28 -5.13
CA TYR A 46 -2.86 -2.12 -4.50
C TYR A 46 -4.12 -2.48 -3.71
N GLN A 47 -5.03 -3.27 -4.29
CA GLN A 47 -6.24 -3.74 -3.60
C GLN A 47 -5.89 -4.56 -2.35
N ASN A 48 -4.88 -5.44 -2.42
CA ASN A 48 -4.42 -6.20 -1.27
C ASN A 48 -3.81 -5.31 -0.18
N SER A 49 -3.04 -4.30 -0.57
CA SER A 49 -2.41 -3.37 0.36
C SER A 49 -3.46 -2.48 1.05
N THR A 50 -4.38 -1.90 0.27
CA THR A 50 -5.48 -1.09 0.80
C THR A 50 -6.41 -1.93 1.68
N GLY A 51 -6.71 -3.17 1.31
CA GLY A 51 -7.50 -4.07 2.15
C GLY A 51 -6.85 -4.38 3.50
N ARG A 52 -5.51 -4.44 3.56
CA ARG A 52 -4.77 -4.60 4.83
C ARG A 52 -4.80 -3.31 5.66
N LEU A 53 -4.59 -2.16 5.03
CA LEU A 53 -4.64 -0.85 5.70
C LEU A 53 -6.03 -0.49 6.24
N MET A 54 -7.09 -0.83 5.50
CA MET A 54 -8.49 -0.61 5.90
C MET A 54 -8.99 -1.63 6.95
N GLY A 55 -8.16 -2.62 7.32
CA GLY A 55 -8.50 -3.63 8.32
C GLY A 55 -9.41 -4.74 7.81
N TRP A 56 -9.65 -4.86 6.50
CA TRP A 56 -10.45 -5.94 5.90
C TRP A 56 -9.66 -7.25 5.75
N LYS A 57 -8.33 -7.19 5.86
CA LYS A 57 -7.43 -8.36 5.85
C LYS A 57 -6.47 -8.30 7.03
N GLU A 58 -5.88 -9.45 7.36
CA GLU A 58 -4.95 -9.56 8.47
C GLU A 58 -3.75 -8.61 8.33
N ASN A 59 -3.52 -7.79 9.37
CA ASN A 59 -2.59 -6.68 9.31
C ASN A 59 -1.56 -6.61 10.44
N GLN A 60 -1.12 -7.77 10.95
CA GLN A 60 -0.17 -7.84 12.06
C GLN A 60 1.13 -7.03 11.80
N LYS A 61 1.69 -7.14 10.59
CA LYS A 61 2.96 -6.47 10.23
C LYS A 61 2.86 -4.94 10.17
N GLU A 62 1.72 -4.38 9.81
CA GLU A 62 1.57 -2.91 9.74
C GLU A 62 1.19 -2.34 11.11
N ILE A 63 0.43 -3.09 11.92
CA ILE A 63 0.15 -2.71 13.31
C ILE A 63 1.46 -2.60 14.10
N THR A 64 2.40 -3.55 13.95
CA THR A 64 3.72 -3.46 14.60
C THR A 64 4.53 -2.25 14.13
N ARG A 65 4.40 -1.85 12.86
CA ARG A 65 5.22 -0.78 12.28
C ARG A 65 4.67 0.61 12.53
N TRP A 66 3.35 0.75 12.54
CA TRP A 66 2.67 2.04 12.54
C TRP A 66 1.90 2.32 13.83
N GLY A 67 1.75 1.33 14.70
CA GLY A 67 0.84 1.37 15.84
C GLY A 67 -0.61 1.30 15.37
N THR A 68 -1.53 1.08 16.32
CA THR A 68 -2.95 1.20 16.03
C THR A 68 -3.36 2.67 15.89
N THR A 69 -4.41 2.94 15.13
CA THR A 69 -4.97 4.31 15.00
C THR A 69 -5.30 4.91 16.37
N LYS A 70 -5.77 4.08 17.30
CA LYS A 70 -6.10 4.46 18.69
C LYS A 70 -4.88 4.98 19.46
N GLU A 71 -3.71 4.37 19.30
CA GLU A 71 -2.48 4.81 19.97
C GLU A 71 -1.98 6.15 19.42
N ARG A 72 -2.18 6.40 18.11
CA ARG A 72 -1.83 7.69 17.49
C ARG A 72 -2.75 8.81 17.96
N GLU A 73 -4.05 8.53 18.07
CA GLU A 73 -5.03 9.47 18.58
C GLU A 73 -4.75 9.80 20.06
N ALA A 74 -4.39 8.80 20.86
CA ALA A 74 -4.00 8.99 22.26
C ALA A 74 -2.72 9.86 22.39
N MET A 75 -1.68 9.60 21.58
CA MET A 75 -0.48 10.44 21.57
C MET A 75 -0.77 11.88 21.12
N ALA A 76 -1.61 12.06 20.11
CA ALA A 76 -1.98 13.38 19.63
C ALA A 76 -2.81 14.16 20.66
N ALA A 77 -3.70 13.49 21.38
CA ALA A 77 -4.45 14.07 22.49
C ALA A 77 -3.52 14.47 23.65
N GLN A 78 -2.58 13.60 24.02
CA GLN A 78 -1.61 13.88 25.07
C GLN A 78 -0.76 15.11 24.74
N LYS A 79 -0.26 15.20 23.50
CA LYS A 79 0.55 16.34 23.07
C LYS A 79 -0.20 17.67 23.16
N LYS A 80 -1.49 17.69 22.82
CA LYS A 80 -2.33 18.89 22.98
C LYS A 80 -2.52 19.29 24.45
N LEU A 81 -2.69 18.31 25.34
CA LEU A 81 -2.79 18.57 26.78
C LEU A 81 -1.47 19.13 27.34
N ASP A 82 -0.33 18.61 26.88
CA ASP A 82 0.97 19.11 27.29
C ASP A 82 1.19 20.56 26.83
N GLU A 83 0.81 20.89 25.60
CA GLU A 83 0.83 22.27 25.07
C GLU A 83 -0.07 23.22 25.89
N ILE A 84 -1.29 22.78 26.22
CA ILE A 84 -2.21 23.57 27.07
C ILE A 84 -1.62 23.73 28.48
N SER A 85 -0.99 22.70 29.05
CA SER A 85 -0.35 22.79 30.36
C SER A 85 0.83 23.76 30.37
N ALA A 86 1.59 23.81 29.28
CA ALA A 86 2.72 24.71 29.11
C ALA A 86 2.27 26.17 28.97
N THR A 87 1.21 26.43 28.22
CA THR A 87 0.64 27.78 28.11
C THR A 87 0.00 28.23 29.43
N MET A 88 -0.69 27.34 30.16
CA MET A 88 -1.23 27.68 31.49
C MET A 88 -0.16 27.95 32.53
N LYS A 89 1.00 27.28 32.46
CA LYS A 89 2.14 27.58 33.36
C LYS A 89 2.77 28.94 33.03
N ALA A 90 2.96 29.24 31.74
CA ALA A 90 3.46 30.55 31.31
C ALA A 90 2.54 31.70 31.76
N ALA A 91 1.22 31.51 31.66
CA ALA A 91 0.24 32.49 32.15
C ALA A 91 0.13 32.60 33.68
N ARG A 92 0.76 31.69 34.43
CA ARG A 92 0.79 31.69 35.90
C ARG A 92 2.08 32.31 36.46
N GLU A 93 3.06 32.55 35.60
CA GLU A 93 4.35 33.18 35.94
C GLU A 93 4.40 34.68 35.54
N GLU A 94 3.34 35.18 34.89
CA GLU A 94 3.03 36.62 34.71
C GLU A 94 2.12 37.14 35.82
#